data_AF-A0A957L8A5-F1
#
_entry.id   AF-A0A957L8A5-F1
#
_cell.length_a   1.000
_cell.length_b   1.000
_cell.length_c   1.000
_cell.angle_alpha   90.00
_cell.angle_beta   90.00
_cell.angle_gamma   90.00
#
_symmetry.space_group_name_H-M   'P 1'
#
loop_
_entity.id
_entity.type
_entity.pdbx_description
1 polymer ?
#
loop_
_entity_poly.entity_id
_entity_poly.type
_entity_poly.pdbx_seq_one_letter_code
_entity_poly.pdbx_strand_id
1 'polypeptide(L)'
;MDDKSLATLVEKLKAKNKPASSDDEEDDEIEADEAEEDGDEDETEDDDSPEDEPADEEEDDDLNRQLHERAQAWAARAVEVGGLVRRPRSRGQDAQTAYATEVTTFAKRLIARVILPGEWFLVRWGGTRKGSGTFYTRPQLGVPLVRRTLQPLAYEERDGAWIPRAPEAILDLKVCDAAMGSASLLVASLRYLTSALYESLFYHNRIAAHGEGGICRLADGQLTNEVLEESLPLPPDHPDFESRLQARLKRYVVERCIYGVDLNPLAVELARLSLWIETMDPRLPFSFLDHKLKVGNALVGCWLDQFQDYPVMAWEREGGDQTHDRFVHHYREYTATRGKDKGKVLRKGDPWTQAIKDVRNEVIKPEMMVWIQSLANQMMTFGEDRASAADLHAAAVDAFAKMHRLALTDPAQQAAVYRQQVEQNPAYRRLKQAFDTWCAIWFWPGDALDQAPTPLNFQQPPPNTTALVDQIAATQHFFHWELEFPDVFHPGRKGFDALVGNPPWDILKPKSQEFFSNIDPLYRTYTKQDALAQQSAMFEGSAQIESDWLAYNAAFRALSNWNKNAAQPFGEENGSQYSFSRSRPENARFQTLWQTTRRQRL
;
A
#
# COMPACT_ATOMS: atom_id res chain seq x y z
N MET A 1 -38.79 -3.04 -3.34
CA MET A 1 -38.74 -3.66 -2.00
C MET A 1 -40.18 -3.98 -1.58
N ASP A 2 -40.45 -5.20 -1.14
CA ASP A 2 -41.77 -5.58 -0.63
C ASP A 2 -41.94 -5.12 0.84
N ASP A 3 -43.18 -5.16 1.35
CA ASP A 3 -43.47 -4.67 2.71
C ASP A 3 -42.74 -5.49 3.78
N LYS A 4 -42.48 -6.78 3.53
CA LYS A 4 -41.75 -7.64 4.46
C LYS A 4 -40.29 -7.19 4.60
N SER A 5 -39.60 -6.96 3.48
CA SER A 5 -38.21 -6.51 3.49
C SER A 5 -38.07 -5.10 4.07
N LEU A 6 -39.06 -4.22 3.80
CA LEU A 6 -39.08 -2.86 4.34
C LEU A 6 -39.30 -2.86 5.86
N ALA A 7 -40.18 -3.72 6.39
CA ALA A 7 -40.37 -3.90 7.83
C ALA A 7 -39.08 -4.37 8.52
N THR A 8 -38.40 -5.36 7.94
CA THR A 8 -37.12 -5.87 8.46
C THR A 8 -36.03 -4.79 8.44
N LEU A 9 -35.95 -3.97 7.40
CA LEU A 9 -35.00 -2.86 7.31
C LEU A 9 -35.23 -1.85 8.44
N VAL A 10 -36.48 -1.46 8.67
CA VAL A 10 -36.84 -0.49 9.73
C VAL A 10 -36.58 -1.04 11.13
N GLU A 11 -36.84 -2.33 11.38
CA GLU A 11 -36.46 -2.95 12.65
C GLU A 11 -34.95 -2.96 12.88
N LYS A 12 -34.14 -3.25 11.84
CA LYS A 12 -32.68 -3.19 11.94
C LYS A 12 -32.17 -1.77 12.24
N LEU A 13 -32.79 -0.75 11.64
CA LEU A 13 -32.48 0.65 11.93
C LEU A 13 -32.83 1.05 13.38
N LYS A 14 -33.91 0.51 13.95
CA LYS A 14 -34.26 0.70 15.37
C LYS A 14 -33.24 0.03 16.31
N ALA A 15 -32.74 -1.16 15.96
CA ALA A 15 -31.82 -1.92 16.81
C ALA A 15 -30.45 -1.24 16.96
N LYS A 16 -29.98 -0.52 15.94
CA LYS A 16 -28.72 0.23 15.96
C LYS A 16 -28.70 1.45 16.90
N ASN A 17 -29.88 1.94 17.32
CA ASN A 17 -30.01 3.11 18.20
C ASN A 17 -30.29 2.76 19.68
N LYS A 18 -30.18 1.49 20.08
CA LYS A 18 -30.21 1.12 21.51
C LYS A 18 -28.80 1.27 22.11
N PRO A 19 -28.63 1.93 23.28
CA PRO A 19 -27.39 1.80 24.03
C PRO A 19 -27.22 0.33 24.42
N ALA A 20 -26.04 -0.23 24.17
CA ALA A 20 -25.72 -1.62 24.45
C ALA A 20 -25.92 -1.92 25.94
N SER A 21 -26.89 -2.79 26.25
CA SER A 21 -26.99 -3.42 27.56
C SER A 21 -26.06 -4.63 27.57
N SER A 22 -25.17 -4.68 28.57
CA SER A 22 -24.29 -5.80 28.89
C SER A 22 -25.10 -7.07 29.15
N ASP A 23 -24.69 -8.14 28.48
CA ASP A 23 -24.77 -9.57 28.87
C ASP A 23 -25.20 -10.40 27.67
N ASP A 24 -24.21 -10.91 26.94
CA ASP A 24 -24.14 -12.29 26.44
C ASP A 24 -22.71 -12.52 25.93
N GLU A 25 -21.94 -13.30 26.71
CA GLU A 25 -20.62 -13.80 26.38
C GLU A 25 -20.72 -14.89 25.30
N GLU A 26 -20.31 -14.62 24.07
CA GLU A 26 -19.77 -15.63 23.14
C GLU A 26 -18.80 -14.94 22.16
N ASP A 27 -17.51 -15.33 22.28
CA ASP A 27 -16.31 -15.02 21.47
C ASP A 27 -16.51 -14.41 20.06
N ASP A 28 -16.76 -13.11 19.99
CA ASP A 28 -16.42 -12.26 18.84
C ASP A 28 -15.74 -10.99 19.38
N GLU A 29 -14.40 -10.92 19.24
CA GLU A 29 -13.61 -9.71 19.52
C GLU A 29 -14.03 -8.58 18.56
N ILE A 30 -15.04 -7.82 18.96
CA ILE A 30 -15.34 -6.50 18.45
C ILE A 30 -14.63 -5.51 19.38
N GLU A 31 -13.46 -5.04 18.97
CA GLU A 31 -12.85 -3.87 19.60
C GLU A 31 -13.82 -2.69 19.48
N ALA A 32 -14.20 -2.14 20.63
CA ALA A 32 -15.09 -1.01 20.76
C ALA A 32 -14.39 0.26 20.23
N ASP A 33 -14.99 0.90 19.23
CA ASP A 33 -14.68 2.28 18.85
C ASP A 33 -15.14 3.21 19.99
N GLU A 34 -14.21 3.73 20.78
CA GLU A 34 -14.45 4.87 21.67
C GLU A 34 -14.65 6.13 20.81
N ALA A 35 -15.86 6.70 20.86
CA ALA A 35 -16.16 8.00 20.30
C ALA A 35 -15.49 9.09 21.17
N GLU A 36 -14.45 9.74 20.64
CA GLU A 36 -13.97 11.02 21.18
C GLU A 36 -14.99 12.11 20.79
N GLU A 37 -15.51 12.82 21.79
CA GLU A 37 -16.30 14.05 21.66
C GLU A 37 -15.42 15.15 21.02
N ASP A 38 -15.69 15.52 19.78
CA ASP A 38 -15.17 16.76 19.19
C ASP A 38 -16.02 17.93 19.72
N GLY A 39 -15.33 18.91 20.31
CA GLY A 39 -15.92 20.13 20.85
C GLY A 39 -16.48 21.04 19.75
N ASP A 40 -17.62 21.64 20.06
CA ASP A 40 -18.24 22.73 19.30
C ASP A 40 -17.25 23.89 19.12
N GLU A 41 -16.87 24.18 17.87
CA GLU A 41 -16.41 25.51 17.46
C GLU A 41 -17.51 26.15 16.62
N ASP A 42 -17.98 27.32 17.06
CA ASP A 42 -19.03 28.14 16.46
C ASP A 42 -18.78 28.40 14.97
N GLU A 43 -19.67 27.89 14.09
CA GLU A 43 -19.79 28.35 12.71
C GLU A 43 -20.64 29.63 12.67
N THR A 44 -20.01 30.72 12.24
CA THR A 44 -20.63 32.01 11.93
C THR A 44 -21.56 31.88 10.71
N GLU A 45 -22.78 32.39 10.85
CA GLU A 45 -23.76 32.56 9.77
C GLU A 45 -23.21 33.53 8.71
N ASP A 46 -22.96 33.04 7.49
CA ASP A 46 -22.78 33.88 6.31
C ASP A 46 -24.13 34.08 5.60
N ASP A 47 -24.48 35.35 5.45
CA ASP A 47 -25.66 35.93 4.81
C ASP A 47 -25.42 36.04 3.29
N ASP A 48 -26.12 35.23 2.49
CA ASP A 48 -26.08 35.34 1.03
C ASP A 48 -27.44 35.82 0.49
N SER A 49 -27.39 37.00 -0.12
CA SER A 49 -28.51 37.64 -0.83
C SER A 49 -28.66 37.06 -2.24
N PRO A 50 -29.87 37.01 -2.83
CA PRO A 50 -30.08 36.31 -4.09
C PRO A 50 -29.69 37.17 -5.30
N GLU A 51 -28.86 36.62 -6.20
CA GLU A 51 -28.68 37.10 -7.56
C GLU A 51 -29.58 36.30 -8.53
N ASP A 52 -30.16 37.00 -9.51
CA ASP A 52 -31.11 36.50 -10.51
C ASP A 52 -30.50 35.47 -11.49
N GLU A 53 -31.17 34.34 -11.72
CA GLU A 53 -30.88 33.38 -12.81
C GLU A 53 -32.05 33.22 -13.82
N PRO A 54 -31.79 32.80 -15.08
CA PRO A 54 -32.72 32.92 -16.20
C PRO A 54 -33.44 31.61 -16.59
N ALA A 55 -34.77 31.69 -16.72
CA ALA A 55 -35.71 31.07 -17.68
C ALA A 55 -35.64 29.60 -18.18
N ASP A 56 -34.64 28.77 -17.84
CA ASP A 56 -34.59 27.33 -18.21
C ASP A 56 -34.94 26.38 -17.02
N GLU A 57 -35.33 26.92 -15.87
CA GLU A 57 -35.53 26.18 -14.60
C GLU A 57 -36.83 25.35 -14.50
N GLU A 58 -37.87 25.61 -15.30
CA GLU A 58 -39.20 25.04 -15.04
C GLU A 58 -39.32 23.51 -15.25
N GLU A 59 -38.54 22.92 -16.17
CA GLU A 59 -38.57 21.46 -16.41
C GLU A 59 -37.76 20.66 -15.36
N ASP A 60 -36.62 21.19 -14.92
CA ASP A 60 -35.79 20.55 -13.87
C ASP A 60 -36.46 20.65 -12.49
N ASP A 61 -37.21 21.73 -12.22
CA ASP A 61 -37.95 21.90 -10.96
C ASP A 61 -39.09 20.89 -10.79
N ASP A 62 -39.81 20.54 -11.87
CA ASP A 62 -40.87 19.54 -11.80
C ASP A 62 -40.32 18.13 -11.55
N LEU A 63 -39.21 17.78 -12.21
CA LEU A 63 -38.53 16.50 -11.99
C LEU A 63 -37.98 16.40 -10.56
N ASN A 64 -37.34 17.46 -10.08
CA ASN A 64 -36.78 17.52 -8.72
C ASN A 64 -37.88 17.43 -7.66
N ARG A 65 -39.02 18.11 -7.86
CA ARG A 65 -40.20 17.99 -7.00
C ARG A 65 -40.75 16.56 -6.98
N GLN A 66 -40.89 15.92 -8.14
CA GLN A 66 -41.37 14.53 -8.23
C GLN A 66 -40.44 13.55 -7.51
N LEU A 67 -39.12 13.74 -7.60
CA LEU A 67 -38.15 12.89 -6.91
C LEU A 67 -38.22 13.05 -5.38
N HIS A 68 -38.36 14.27 -4.89
CA HIS A 68 -38.59 14.55 -3.47
C HIS A 68 -39.89 13.93 -2.96
N GLU A 69 -40.99 14.05 -3.71
CA GLU A 69 -42.28 13.44 -3.38
C GLU A 69 -42.19 11.91 -3.33
N ARG A 70 -41.49 11.30 -4.29
CA ARG A 70 -41.23 9.85 -4.30
C ARG A 70 -40.44 9.40 -3.07
N ALA A 71 -39.40 10.15 -2.68
CA ALA A 71 -38.62 9.86 -1.49
C ALA A 71 -39.48 9.94 -0.22
N GLN A 72 -40.28 11.01 -0.09
CA GLN A 72 -41.21 11.18 1.04
C GLN A 72 -42.27 10.09 1.09
N ALA A 73 -42.85 9.70 -0.05
CA ALA A 73 -43.83 8.62 -0.15
C ALA A 73 -43.23 7.27 0.28
N TRP A 74 -41.98 7.00 -0.12
CA TRP A 74 -41.24 5.83 0.34
C TRP A 74 -41.02 5.85 1.86
N ALA A 75 -40.59 6.98 2.44
CA ALA A 75 -40.36 7.09 3.88
C ALA A 75 -41.66 6.99 4.69
N ALA A 76 -42.76 7.56 4.20
CA ALA A 76 -44.08 7.40 4.82
C ALA A 76 -44.49 5.92 4.85
N ARG A 77 -44.33 5.21 3.72
CA ARG A 77 -44.56 3.76 3.67
C ARG A 77 -43.67 2.99 4.64
N ALA A 78 -42.40 3.37 4.80
CA ALA A 78 -41.49 2.75 5.76
C ALA A 78 -41.93 2.95 7.22
N VAL A 79 -42.40 4.16 7.57
CA VAL A 79 -42.95 4.49 8.90
C VAL A 79 -44.18 3.66 9.22
N GLU A 80 -45.08 3.49 8.26
CA GLU A 80 -46.30 2.70 8.43
C GLU A 80 -46.03 1.20 8.55
N VAL A 81 -45.20 0.65 7.65
CA VAL A 81 -44.87 -0.77 7.59
C VAL A 81 -44.00 -1.18 8.79
N GLY A 82 -43.05 -0.34 9.19
CA GLY A 82 -42.20 -0.56 10.35
C GLY A 82 -42.86 -0.24 11.70
N GLY A 83 -44.14 0.18 11.70
CA GLY A 83 -44.91 0.47 12.91
C GLY A 83 -44.26 1.56 13.79
N LEU A 84 -43.63 2.56 13.18
CA LEU A 84 -42.94 3.66 13.88
C LEU A 84 -43.95 4.64 14.52
N VAL A 85 -45.14 4.78 13.92
CA VAL A 85 -46.24 5.59 14.46
C VAL A 85 -47.43 4.67 14.75
N ARG A 86 -48.05 4.85 15.92
CA ARG A 86 -49.16 4.00 16.36
C ARG A 86 -50.44 4.34 15.59
N ARG A 87 -51.03 3.35 14.93
CA ARG A 87 -52.32 3.53 14.23
C ARG A 87 -53.42 3.93 15.21
N PRO A 88 -54.25 4.94 14.89
CA PRO A 88 -55.35 5.38 15.73
C PRO A 88 -56.42 4.29 15.83
N ARG A 89 -57.03 4.14 17.01
CA ARG A 89 -58.15 3.21 17.23
C ARG A 89 -59.49 3.72 16.70
N SER A 90 -59.63 5.04 16.54
CA SER A 90 -60.83 5.70 16.03
C SER A 90 -60.73 5.91 14.52
N ARG A 91 -61.85 5.71 13.79
CA ARG A 91 -61.98 6.02 12.36
C ARG A 91 -62.49 7.44 12.09
N GLY A 92 -62.53 8.31 13.11
CA GLY A 92 -62.89 9.72 12.93
C GLY A 92 -61.88 10.45 12.04
N GLN A 93 -62.39 11.37 11.21
CA GLN A 93 -61.60 12.10 10.22
C GLN A 93 -60.45 12.90 10.87
N ASP A 94 -60.68 13.48 12.04
CA ASP A 94 -59.66 14.20 12.81
C ASP A 94 -58.52 13.29 13.29
N ALA A 95 -58.85 12.07 13.74
CA ALA A 95 -57.87 11.10 14.23
C ALA A 95 -57.01 10.53 13.10
N GLN A 96 -57.58 10.36 11.91
CA GLN A 96 -56.85 9.93 10.71
C GLN A 96 -55.94 11.03 10.17
N THR A 97 -56.41 12.28 10.20
CA THR A 97 -55.62 13.45 9.79
C THR A 97 -54.43 13.67 10.72
N ALA A 98 -54.62 13.52 12.04
CA ALA A 98 -53.53 13.55 13.02
C ALA A 98 -52.50 12.44 12.77
N TYR A 99 -52.94 11.20 12.52
CA TYR A 99 -52.05 10.09 12.19
C TYR A 99 -51.25 10.33 10.90
N ALA A 100 -51.88 10.79 9.82
CA ALA A 100 -51.19 11.11 8.57
C ALA A 100 -50.13 12.22 8.75
N THR A 101 -50.43 13.20 9.60
CA THR A 101 -49.50 14.29 9.94
C THR A 101 -48.29 13.77 10.74
N GLU A 102 -48.52 12.89 11.72
CA GLU A 102 -47.43 12.24 12.47
C GLU A 102 -46.56 11.36 11.59
N VAL A 103 -47.16 10.57 10.70
CA VAL A 103 -46.43 9.73 9.72
C VAL A 103 -45.55 10.59 8.82
N THR A 104 -46.09 11.68 8.28
CA THR A 104 -45.34 12.61 7.42
C THR A 104 -44.18 13.27 8.17
N THR A 105 -44.39 13.64 9.44
CA THR A 105 -43.36 14.25 10.28
C THR A 105 -42.22 13.27 10.57
N PHE A 106 -42.53 12.02 10.89
CA PHE A 106 -41.53 10.96 11.08
C PHE A 106 -40.83 10.58 9.77
N ALA A 107 -41.56 10.56 8.65
CA ALA A 107 -41.00 10.27 7.34
C ALA A 107 -39.93 11.31 6.94
N LYS A 108 -40.19 12.60 7.19
CA LYS A 108 -39.20 13.67 6.97
C LYS A 108 -37.94 13.48 7.80
N ARG A 109 -38.03 12.96 9.03
CA ARG A 109 -36.87 12.67 9.88
C ARG A 109 -36.09 11.43 9.46
N LEU A 110 -36.74 10.50 8.74
CA LEU A 110 -36.10 9.27 8.28
C LEU A 110 -35.13 9.52 7.11
N ILE A 111 -35.34 10.61 6.38
CA ILE A 111 -34.52 11.01 5.24
C ILE A 111 -33.57 12.11 5.72
N ALA A 112 -32.29 11.79 5.89
CA ALA A 112 -31.28 12.78 6.27
C ALA A 112 -30.98 13.77 5.13
N ARG A 113 -30.88 13.25 3.89
CA ARG A 113 -30.64 14.05 2.68
C ARG A 113 -31.14 13.28 1.46
N VAL A 114 -31.74 13.98 0.50
CA VAL A 114 -32.01 13.48 -0.85
C VAL A 114 -30.93 14.05 -1.76
N ILE A 115 -30.32 13.20 -2.59
CA ILE A 115 -29.36 13.64 -3.61
C ILE A 115 -30.02 13.45 -4.97
N LEU A 116 -30.13 14.53 -5.74
CA LEU A 116 -30.78 14.52 -7.04
C LEU A 116 -29.81 14.16 -8.17
N PRO A 117 -30.29 13.65 -9.32
CA PRO A 117 -29.45 13.42 -10.49
C PRO A 117 -28.70 14.71 -10.90
N GLY A 118 -27.38 14.62 -11.05
CA GLY A 118 -26.52 15.78 -11.36
C GLY A 118 -25.89 16.45 -10.13
N GLU A 119 -26.41 16.20 -8.93
CA GLU A 119 -25.80 16.68 -7.69
C GLU A 119 -24.61 15.81 -7.27
N TRP A 120 -23.54 16.49 -6.84
CA TRP A 120 -22.39 15.84 -6.23
C TRP A 120 -22.61 15.76 -4.72
N PHE A 121 -22.36 14.57 -4.17
CA PHE A 121 -22.34 14.39 -2.73
C PHE A 121 -21.08 13.66 -2.32
N LEU A 122 -20.41 14.21 -1.32
CA LEU A 122 -19.22 13.59 -0.76
C LEU A 122 -19.67 12.46 0.15
N VAL A 123 -19.73 11.24 -0.39
CA VAL A 123 -19.80 10.05 0.45
C VAL A 123 -18.43 9.90 1.09
N ARG A 124 -18.35 10.12 2.41
CA ARG A 124 -17.27 9.47 3.18
C ARG A 124 -17.48 7.98 2.95
N TRP A 125 -16.65 7.37 2.09
CA TRP A 125 -16.69 5.95 1.82
C TRP A 125 -16.79 5.22 3.16
N GLY A 126 -17.91 4.53 3.39
CA GLY A 126 -18.26 3.90 4.67
C GLY A 126 -17.43 2.66 4.98
N GLY A 127 -16.19 2.56 4.51
CA GLY A 127 -15.21 1.84 5.28
C GLY A 127 -14.78 2.73 6.43
N THR A 128 -14.69 2.13 7.61
CA THR A 128 -13.91 2.63 8.74
C THR A 128 -12.62 3.31 8.28
N ARG A 129 -12.02 4.20 9.08
CA ARG A 129 -10.69 4.83 8.83
C ARG A 129 -9.65 3.89 8.15
N LYS A 130 -9.76 2.57 8.39
CA LYS A 130 -9.12 1.45 7.66
C LYS A 130 -9.13 1.53 6.12
N GLY A 131 -10.12 2.17 5.49
CA GLY A 131 -10.23 2.32 4.04
C GLY A 131 -9.21 3.24 3.39
N SER A 132 -8.88 4.33 4.08
CA SER A 132 -7.94 5.33 3.56
C SER A 132 -6.50 4.84 3.63
N GLY A 133 -6.19 3.86 4.50
CA GLY A 133 -4.81 3.42 4.77
C GLY A 133 -3.90 4.51 5.38
N THR A 134 -4.35 5.77 5.42
CA THR A 134 -3.60 6.92 5.94
C THR A 134 -3.77 7.00 7.45
N PHE A 135 -3.08 6.12 8.17
CA PHE A 135 -3.07 6.14 9.63
C PHE A 135 -2.06 7.16 10.16
N TYR A 136 -2.48 7.91 11.18
CA TYR A 136 -1.64 8.87 11.87
C TYR A 136 -1.14 8.28 13.19
N THR A 137 0.18 8.21 13.37
CA THR A 137 0.77 7.84 14.66
C THR A 137 0.81 9.06 15.58
N ARG A 138 0.09 8.99 16.72
CA ARG A 138 0.04 10.07 17.70
C ARG A 138 1.46 10.46 18.17
N PRO A 139 1.82 11.76 18.29
CA PRO A 139 3.18 12.19 18.65
C PRO A 139 3.69 11.65 19.99
N GLN A 140 2.77 11.42 20.94
CA GLN A 140 3.07 10.84 22.25
C GLN A 140 3.65 9.43 22.16
N LEU A 141 3.37 8.70 21.07
CA LEU A 141 3.96 7.40 20.77
C LEU A 141 5.14 7.52 19.80
N GLY A 142 5.00 8.33 18.75
CA GLY A 142 6.00 8.47 17.70
C GLY A 142 7.33 9.08 18.17
N VAL A 143 7.28 10.18 18.94
CA VAL A 143 8.50 10.89 19.36
C VAL A 143 9.39 10.04 20.28
N PRO A 144 8.86 9.36 21.32
CA PRO A 144 9.67 8.46 22.14
C PRO A 144 10.25 7.27 21.36
N LEU A 145 9.49 6.71 20.42
CA LEU A 145 9.96 5.61 19.55
C LEU A 145 11.14 6.06 18.70
N VAL A 146 11.01 7.19 18.00
CA VAL A 146 12.07 7.76 17.18
C VAL A 146 13.30 8.07 18.03
N ARG A 147 13.13 8.73 19.18
CA ARG A 147 14.24 9.04 20.08
C ARG A 147 15.01 7.79 20.49
N ARG A 148 14.33 6.74 20.97
CA ARG A 148 14.98 5.49 21.39
C ARG A 148 15.71 4.80 20.24
N THR A 149 15.18 4.91 19.02
CA THR A 149 15.76 4.30 17.83
C THR A 149 16.99 5.06 17.34
N LEU A 150 16.91 6.40 17.26
CA LEU A 150 17.94 7.22 16.63
C LEU A 150 19.00 7.73 17.60
N GLN A 151 18.75 7.78 18.92
CA GLN A 151 19.74 8.22 19.90
C GLN A 151 21.07 7.44 19.84
N PRO A 152 21.11 6.10 19.85
CA PRO A 152 22.38 5.37 19.78
C PRO A 152 23.10 5.50 18.42
N LEU A 153 22.37 5.96 17.38
CA LEU A 153 22.91 6.18 16.04
C LEU A 153 23.48 7.60 15.89
N ALA A 154 22.81 8.61 16.43
CA ALA A 154 23.23 10.01 16.32
C ALA A 154 24.20 10.45 17.44
N TYR A 155 24.24 9.70 18.54
CA TYR A 155 25.08 9.98 19.70
C TYR A 155 25.92 8.75 20.07
N GLU A 156 26.99 8.98 20.84
CA GLU A 156 27.79 7.96 21.49
C GLU A 156 27.68 8.16 23.00
N GLU A 157 27.45 7.08 23.75
CA GLU A 157 27.42 7.13 25.21
C GLU A 157 28.85 7.01 25.75
N ARG A 158 29.33 8.03 26.46
CA ARG A 158 30.62 8.03 27.15
C ARG A 158 30.43 8.52 28.57
N ASP A 159 30.85 7.71 29.56
CA ASP A 159 30.77 8.03 30.98
C ASP A 159 29.36 8.46 31.47
N GLY A 160 28.30 7.87 30.89
CA GLY A 160 26.90 8.18 31.20
C GLY A 160 26.37 9.48 30.58
N ALA A 161 27.15 10.13 29.72
CA ALA A 161 26.74 11.29 28.92
C ALA A 161 26.57 10.91 27.44
N TRP A 162 25.57 11.49 26.78
CA TRP A 162 25.36 11.36 25.35
C TRP A 162 26.11 12.46 24.61
N ILE A 163 27.08 12.07 23.78
CA ILE A 163 27.89 12.99 23.00
C ILE A 163 27.49 12.86 21.53
N PRO A 164 27.16 13.95 20.82
CA PRO A 164 26.77 13.86 19.42
C PRO A 164 27.93 13.35 18.55
N ARG A 165 27.63 12.42 17.64
CA ARG A 165 28.60 11.97 16.64
C ARG A 165 28.93 13.10 15.66
N ALA A 166 29.97 12.92 14.85
CA ALA A 166 30.38 13.91 13.86
C ALA A 166 29.23 14.23 12.86
N PRO A 167 29.12 15.46 12.33
CA PRO A 167 28.04 15.85 11.42
C PRO A 167 27.91 14.93 10.20
N GLU A 168 29.04 14.50 9.65
CA GLU A 168 29.12 13.60 8.50
C GLU A 168 28.50 12.24 8.81
N ALA A 169 28.71 11.73 10.03
CA ALA A 169 28.14 10.47 10.48
C ALA A 169 26.62 10.57 10.67
N ILE A 170 26.11 11.72 11.14
CA ILE A 170 24.66 11.95 11.30
C ILE A 170 23.99 12.09 9.92
N LEU A 171 24.59 12.83 8.99
CA LEU A 171 24.05 13.00 7.63
C LEU A 171 24.15 11.74 6.77
N ASP A 172 25.04 10.82 7.11
CA ASP A 172 25.13 9.52 6.43
C ASP A 172 24.03 8.55 6.89
N LEU A 173 23.35 8.81 8.01
CA LEU A 173 22.28 7.94 8.50
C LEU A 173 21.14 7.81 7.48
N LYS A 174 20.63 6.60 7.29
CA LYS A 174 19.48 6.25 6.43
C LYS A 174 18.35 5.72 7.30
N VAL A 175 17.30 6.51 7.43
CA VAL A 175 16.11 6.20 8.24
C VAL A 175 14.91 6.02 7.31
N CYS A 176 14.27 4.86 7.38
CA CYS A 176 13.13 4.53 6.54
C CYS A 176 11.88 4.22 7.35
N ASP A 177 10.74 4.66 6.84
CA ASP A 177 9.43 4.14 7.20
C ASP A 177 8.79 3.45 5.99
N ALA A 178 8.64 2.13 6.08
CA ALA A 178 8.17 1.29 4.98
C ALA A 178 6.62 1.25 4.84
N ALA A 179 5.91 1.94 5.73
CA ALA A 179 4.47 2.15 5.69
C ALA A 179 4.16 3.55 6.26
N MET A 180 4.76 4.57 5.64
CA MET A 180 4.91 5.90 6.25
C MET A 180 3.63 6.67 6.50
N GLY A 181 2.53 6.32 5.83
CA GLY A 181 1.28 7.06 5.91
C GLY A 181 1.49 8.54 5.61
N SER A 182 1.04 9.40 6.52
CA SER A 182 1.20 10.87 6.42
C SER A 182 2.57 11.41 6.89
N ALA A 183 3.55 10.51 7.08
CA ALA A 183 4.92 10.80 7.50
C ALA A 183 5.11 11.28 8.95
N SER A 184 4.21 10.97 9.90
CA SER A 184 4.37 11.41 11.30
C SER A 184 5.69 10.96 11.93
N LEU A 185 6.11 9.71 11.70
CA LEU A 185 7.38 9.17 12.21
C LEU A 185 8.60 9.74 11.47
N LEU A 186 8.47 10.00 10.17
CA LEU A 186 9.53 10.63 9.38
C LEU A 186 9.73 12.10 9.78
N VAL A 187 8.66 12.86 10.04
CA VAL A 187 8.71 14.22 10.58
C VAL A 187 9.37 14.24 11.96
N ALA A 188 9.01 13.30 12.84
CA ALA A 188 9.67 13.15 14.14
C ALA A 188 11.17 12.81 14.00
N SER A 189 11.53 11.94 13.05
CA SER A 189 12.91 11.57 12.73
C SER A 189 13.71 12.76 12.19
N LEU A 190 13.12 13.52 11.27
CA LEU A 190 13.67 14.76 10.73
C LEU A 190 13.99 15.76 11.85
N ARG A 191 13.04 16.01 12.75
CA ARG A 191 13.25 16.91 13.90
C ARG A 191 14.37 16.42 14.80
N TYR A 192 14.36 15.13 15.16
CA TYR A 192 15.37 14.54 16.05
C TYR A 192 16.79 14.63 15.47
N LEU A 193 16.96 14.23 14.20
CA LEU A 193 18.26 14.28 13.52
C LEU A 193 18.71 15.73 13.28
N THR A 194 17.79 16.66 13.04
CA THR A 194 18.11 18.10 12.92
C THR A 194 18.68 18.64 14.22
N SER A 195 18.06 18.35 15.36
CA SER A 195 18.58 18.76 16.68
C SER A 195 19.94 18.12 16.96
N ALA A 196 20.11 16.83 16.68
CA ALA A 196 21.39 16.14 16.86
C ALA A 196 22.50 16.71 15.96
N LEU A 197 22.18 17.03 14.70
CA LEU A 197 23.10 17.63 13.76
C LEU A 197 23.48 19.06 14.20
N TYR A 198 22.52 19.84 14.67
CA TYR A 198 22.77 21.16 15.24
C TYR A 198 23.75 21.07 16.41
N GLU A 199 23.47 20.24 17.42
CA GLU A 199 24.36 20.02 18.57
C GLU A 199 25.76 19.55 18.15
N SER A 200 25.81 18.62 17.19
CA SER A 200 27.05 18.10 16.60
C SER A 200 27.93 19.20 16.01
N LEU A 201 27.35 20.12 15.23
CA LEU A 201 28.11 21.20 14.61
C LEU A 201 28.79 22.12 15.63
N PHE A 202 28.17 22.37 16.78
CA PHE A 202 28.80 23.12 17.87
C PHE A 202 29.84 22.29 18.61
N TYR A 203 29.51 21.05 18.98
CA TYR A 203 30.42 20.17 19.72
C TYR A 203 31.73 19.94 18.95
N HIS A 204 31.65 19.74 17.64
CA HIS A 204 32.81 19.53 16.75
C HIS A 204 33.41 20.83 16.20
N ASN A 205 33.00 22.01 16.72
CA ASN A 205 33.50 23.34 16.36
C ASN A 205 33.41 23.68 14.85
N ARG A 206 32.37 23.22 14.15
CA ARG A 206 32.17 23.47 12.72
C ARG A 206 31.60 24.87 12.40
N ILE A 207 31.12 25.60 13.40
CA ILE A 207 30.48 26.93 13.26
C ILE A 207 31.39 28.08 13.76
N ALA A 208 32.67 27.81 14.08
CA ALA A 208 33.57 28.83 14.62
C ALA A 208 33.77 30.02 13.67
N ALA A 209 33.80 31.25 14.21
CA ALA A 209 34.00 32.48 13.44
C ALA A 209 35.31 32.43 12.64
N HIS A 210 35.20 32.22 11.33
CA HIS A 210 36.33 32.39 10.42
C HIS A 210 36.46 33.88 10.12
N GLY A 211 37.63 34.46 10.39
CA GLY A 211 37.94 35.83 9.97
C GLY A 211 37.68 36.02 8.46
N GLU A 212 37.30 37.23 8.08
CA GLU A 212 36.85 37.68 6.74
C GLU A 212 36.92 36.61 5.62
N GLY A 213 35.79 35.93 5.38
CA GLY A 213 35.51 35.24 4.12
C GLY A 213 35.60 33.71 4.12
N GLY A 214 35.80 33.03 5.24
CA GLY A 214 35.78 31.56 5.30
C GLY A 214 34.36 30.98 5.38
N ILE A 215 33.86 30.44 4.27
CA ILE A 215 32.57 29.76 4.17
C ILE A 215 32.74 28.29 4.58
N CYS A 216 32.21 27.87 5.74
CA CYS A 216 32.08 26.46 6.10
C CYS A 216 30.98 25.79 5.26
N ARG A 217 31.27 24.63 4.65
CA ARG A 217 30.25 23.78 4.04
C ARG A 217 29.23 23.35 5.10
N LEU A 218 27.98 23.76 4.95
CA LEU A 218 26.92 23.54 5.96
C LEU A 218 26.68 22.05 6.28
N ALA A 219 27.03 21.15 5.35
CA ALA A 219 26.83 19.71 5.51
C ALA A 219 27.86 19.05 6.45
N ASP A 220 29.14 19.43 6.42
CA ASP A 220 30.21 18.70 7.13
C ASP A 220 31.20 19.61 7.89
N GLY A 221 31.16 20.92 7.65
CA GLY A 221 32.10 21.88 8.21
C GLY A 221 33.52 21.82 7.63
N GLN A 222 33.69 21.30 6.41
CA GLN A 222 34.96 21.39 5.67
C GLN A 222 35.12 22.74 4.97
N LEU A 223 36.37 23.23 4.90
CA LEU A 223 36.78 24.39 4.12
C LEU A 223 36.85 24.00 2.63
N THR A 224 36.13 24.72 1.78
CA THR A 224 36.16 24.53 0.33
C THR A 224 36.35 25.87 -0.40
N ASN A 225 36.95 25.81 -1.60
CA ASN A 225 37.09 26.95 -2.52
C ASN A 225 36.10 26.85 -3.70
N GLU A 226 35.21 25.85 -3.70
CA GLU A 226 34.23 25.65 -4.77
C GLU A 226 32.90 26.33 -4.43
N VAL A 227 32.34 27.08 -5.39
CA VAL A 227 31.15 27.96 -5.26
C VAL A 227 29.84 27.17 -5.05
N LEU A 228 29.89 25.84 -4.97
CA LEU A 228 28.71 24.97 -4.94
C LEU A 228 28.19 24.64 -3.54
N GLU A 229 28.80 25.14 -2.46
CA GLU A 229 28.46 24.74 -1.10
C GLU A 229 28.01 25.93 -0.26
N GLU A 230 26.73 25.88 0.14
CA GLU A 230 26.02 26.97 0.81
C GLU A 230 26.75 27.45 2.07
N SER A 231 26.91 28.77 2.17
CA SER A 231 27.42 29.41 3.38
C SER A 231 26.44 29.34 4.54
N LEU A 232 26.94 29.57 5.75
CA LEU A 232 26.09 29.87 6.90
C LEU A 232 25.08 30.95 6.50
N PRO A 233 23.78 30.75 6.80
CA PRO A 233 22.75 31.68 6.35
C PRO A 233 22.91 33.07 6.98
N LEU A 234 23.50 33.13 8.17
CA LEU A 234 23.75 34.33 8.95
C LEU A 234 25.04 34.17 9.79
N PRO A 235 25.63 35.27 10.27
CA PRO A 235 26.67 35.22 11.31
C PRO A 235 26.17 34.58 12.62
N PRO A 236 27.02 33.85 13.38
CA PRO A 236 26.61 33.17 14.63
C PRO A 236 26.07 34.09 15.73
N ASP A 237 26.43 35.37 15.72
CA ASP A 237 25.98 36.39 16.67
C ASP A 237 24.62 37.03 16.30
N HIS A 238 24.08 36.72 15.11
CA HIS A 238 22.79 37.25 14.68
C HIS A 238 21.63 36.59 15.47
N PRO A 239 20.61 37.35 15.93
CA PRO A 239 19.50 36.80 16.73
C PRO A 239 18.74 35.66 16.03
N ASP A 240 18.55 35.76 14.71
CA ASP A 240 17.88 34.71 13.93
C ASP A 240 18.77 33.53 13.52
N PHE A 241 20.06 33.50 13.90
CA PHE A 241 21.03 32.52 13.41
C PHE A 241 20.56 31.08 13.61
N GLU A 242 20.16 30.73 14.83
CA GLU A 242 19.72 29.38 15.18
C GLU A 242 18.52 28.94 14.31
N SER A 243 17.49 29.79 14.22
CA SER A 243 16.28 29.47 13.46
C SER A 243 16.57 29.25 11.98
N ARG A 244 17.45 30.07 11.38
CA ARG A 244 17.84 29.95 9.97
C ARG A 244 18.74 28.76 9.72
N LEU A 245 19.67 28.49 10.63
CA LEU A 245 20.53 27.33 10.55
C LEU A 245 19.69 26.05 10.63
N GLN A 246 18.83 25.91 11.63
CA GLN A 246 17.97 24.72 11.76
C GLN A 246 17.07 24.53 10.52
N ALA A 247 16.47 25.58 9.97
CA ALA A 247 15.67 25.49 8.74
C ALA A 247 16.49 24.91 7.57
N ARG A 248 17.76 25.30 7.45
CA ARG A 248 18.68 24.74 6.44
C ARG A 248 19.07 23.30 6.75
N LEU A 249 19.44 22.99 7.99
CA LEU A 249 19.78 21.63 8.41
C LEU A 249 18.65 20.63 8.12
N LYS A 250 17.38 21.02 8.33
CA LYS A 250 16.22 20.19 7.96
C LYS A 250 16.23 19.79 6.48
N ARG A 251 16.66 20.67 5.57
CA ARG A 251 16.77 20.35 4.13
C ARG A 251 17.87 19.31 3.87
N TYR A 252 19.02 19.43 4.53
CA TYR A 252 20.08 18.44 4.42
C TYR A 252 19.64 17.07 4.97
N VAL A 253 18.98 17.06 6.13
CA VAL A 253 18.48 15.84 6.76
C VAL A 253 17.39 15.19 5.92
N VAL A 254 16.39 15.93 5.42
CA VAL A 254 15.31 15.34 4.62
C VAL A 254 15.84 14.76 3.30
N GLU A 255 16.80 15.42 2.65
CA GLU A 255 17.35 14.96 1.37
C GLU A 255 18.37 13.82 1.51
N ARG A 256 19.02 13.65 2.67
CA ARG A 256 20.08 12.63 2.83
C ARG A 256 19.65 11.44 3.67
N CYS A 257 18.79 11.67 4.66
CA CYS A 257 18.53 10.73 5.73
C CYS A 257 17.14 10.11 5.72
N ILE A 258 16.13 10.79 5.18
CA ILE A 258 14.74 10.40 5.33
C ILE A 258 14.25 9.65 4.08
N TYR A 259 13.74 8.44 4.26
CA TYR A 259 13.19 7.59 3.21
C TYR A 259 11.81 7.10 3.64
N GLY A 260 10.93 6.89 2.68
CA GLY A 260 9.58 6.45 2.97
C GLY A 260 8.96 5.68 1.82
N VAL A 261 8.21 4.64 2.15
CA VAL A 261 7.42 3.85 1.19
C VAL A 261 6.00 3.75 1.72
N ASP A 262 5.03 3.90 0.83
CA ASP A 262 3.64 3.58 1.14
C ASP A 262 2.94 2.97 -0.07
N LEU A 263 1.99 2.07 0.17
CA LEU A 263 1.19 1.46 -0.87
C LEU A 263 0.18 2.46 -1.46
N ASN A 264 -0.35 3.37 -0.64
CA ASN A 264 -1.35 4.34 -1.07
C ASN A 264 -0.66 5.58 -1.67
N PRO A 265 -0.89 5.91 -2.97
CA PRO A 265 -0.34 7.11 -3.57
C PRO A 265 -0.70 8.40 -2.82
N LEU A 266 -1.91 8.51 -2.28
CA LEU A 266 -2.33 9.69 -1.52
C LEU A 266 -1.53 9.85 -0.22
N ALA A 267 -1.17 8.75 0.44
CA ALA A 267 -0.33 8.79 1.63
C ALA A 267 1.05 9.37 1.30
N VAL A 268 1.64 8.96 0.18
CA VAL A 268 2.93 9.50 -0.32
C VAL A 268 2.85 11.00 -0.59
N GLU A 269 1.76 11.48 -1.20
CA GLU A 269 1.55 12.91 -1.44
C GLU A 269 1.40 13.71 -0.13
N LEU A 270 0.63 13.20 0.83
CA LEU A 270 0.47 13.80 2.16
C LEU A 270 1.79 13.80 2.94
N ALA A 271 2.55 12.71 2.87
CA ALA A 271 3.89 12.62 3.45
C ALA A 271 4.83 13.70 2.89
N ARG A 272 4.79 13.92 1.56
CA ARG A 272 5.59 14.96 0.90
C ARG A 272 5.20 16.35 1.40
N LEU A 273 3.90 16.64 1.50
CA LEU A 273 3.38 17.89 2.04
C LEU A 273 3.84 18.12 3.49
N SER A 274 3.70 17.10 4.36
CA SER A 274 4.13 17.16 5.76
C SER A 274 5.61 17.53 5.90
N LEU A 275 6.48 16.91 5.11
CA LEU A 275 7.91 17.23 5.11
C LEU A 275 8.21 18.61 4.53
N TRP A 276 7.48 19.05 3.49
CA TRP A 276 7.64 20.40 2.95
C TRP A 276 7.22 21.50 3.92
N ILE A 277 6.13 21.30 4.68
CA ILE A 277 5.73 22.21 5.75
C ILE A 277 6.83 22.30 6.82
N GLU A 278 7.36 21.15 7.24
CA GLU A 278 8.41 21.09 8.27
C GLU A 278 9.73 21.74 7.83
N THR A 279 10.03 21.69 6.54
CA THR A 279 11.27 22.19 5.92
C THR A 279 11.12 23.57 5.27
N MET A 280 9.94 24.20 5.34
CA MET A 280 9.61 25.42 4.62
C MET A 280 10.62 26.57 4.89
N ASP A 281 11.14 27.17 3.83
CA ASP A 281 11.96 28.39 3.86
C ASP A 281 11.42 29.33 2.77
N PRO A 282 10.97 30.55 3.10
CA PRO A 282 10.42 31.50 2.11
C PRO A 282 11.38 31.89 0.97
N ARG A 283 12.67 31.60 1.11
CA ARG A 283 13.72 31.96 0.13
C ARG A 283 14.14 30.79 -0.75
N LEU A 284 13.63 29.59 -0.48
CA LEU A 284 13.99 28.39 -1.21
C LEU A 284 12.76 27.75 -1.86
N PRO A 285 12.94 27.11 -3.02
CA PRO A 285 11.91 26.23 -3.54
C PRO A 285 11.71 25.00 -2.62
N PHE A 286 10.61 24.28 -2.83
CA PHE A 286 10.43 22.98 -2.19
C PHE A 286 11.47 21.97 -2.69
N SER A 287 12.01 21.17 -1.77
CA SER A 287 12.98 20.12 -2.07
C SER A 287 12.37 19.02 -2.93
N PHE A 288 13.16 18.45 -3.82
CA PHE A 288 12.77 17.32 -4.64
C PHE A 288 12.84 16.02 -3.83
N LEU A 289 11.70 15.34 -3.61
CA LEU A 289 11.61 14.18 -2.70
C LEU A 289 11.20 12.86 -3.37
N ASP A 290 10.99 12.82 -4.69
CA ASP A 290 10.47 11.62 -5.38
C ASP A 290 11.44 10.43 -5.37
N HIS A 291 12.74 10.70 -5.15
CA HIS A 291 13.77 9.68 -5.00
C HIS A 291 13.91 9.17 -3.55
N LYS A 292 13.15 9.74 -2.61
CA LYS A 292 13.15 9.39 -1.17
C LYS A 292 11.81 8.85 -0.70
N LEU A 293 10.72 9.39 -1.22
CA LEU A 293 9.35 8.97 -0.93
C LEU A 293 8.77 8.23 -2.12
N LYS A 294 8.38 6.98 -1.94
CA LYS A 294 7.97 6.08 -3.02
C LYS A 294 6.60 5.47 -2.81
N VAL A 295 5.86 5.33 -3.91
CA VAL A 295 4.67 4.49 -3.97
C VAL A 295 5.12 3.05 -4.23
N GLY A 296 4.75 2.12 -3.36
CA GLY A 296 5.12 0.72 -3.53
C GLY A 296 4.65 -0.19 -2.41
N ASN A 297 4.53 -1.47 -2.73
CA ASN A 297 4.34 -2.54 -1.78
C ASN A 297 5.69 -2.95 -1.20
N ALA A 298 6.04 -2.37 -0.05
CA ALA A 298 7.27 -2.63 0.68
C ALA A 298 7.56 -4.13 0.95
N LEU A 299 6.53 -5.00 0.92
CA LEU A 299 6.65 -6.44 1.18
C LEU A 299 6.98 -7.28 -0.06
N VAL A 300 6.78 -6.74 -1.27
CA VAL A 300 6.87 -7.50 -2.51
C VAL A 300 7.86 -6.83 -3.47
N GLY A 301 9.05 -7.43 -3.58
CA GLY A 301 10.14 -6.97 -4.42
C GLY A 301 11.15 -8.07 -4.70
N CYS A 302 12.05 -7.81 -5.65
CA CYS A 302 13.13 -8.72 -6.04
C CYS A 302 14.47 -8.07 -5.73
N TRP A 303 15.50 -8.91 -5.61
CA TRP A 303 16.88 -8.52 -5.29
C TRP A 303 17.81 -8.82 -6.46
N LEU A 304 18.93 -8.08 -6.56
CA LEU A 304 19.97 -8.19 -7.58
C LEU A 304 20.63 -9.57 -7.61
N ASP A 305 20.66 -10.26 -6.47
CA ASP A 305 21.20 -11.61 -6.33
C ASP A 305 20.21 -12.72 -6.74
N GLN A 306 18.93 -12.38 -6.96
CA GLN A 306 17.86 -13.36 -7.20
C GLN A 306 17.25 -13.32 -8.61
N PHE A 307 17.13 -12.14 -9.22
CA PHE A 307 16.31 -11.94 -10.43
C PHE A 307 16.74 -12.78 -11.65
N GLN A 308 18.01 -13.23 -11.69
CA GLN A 308 18.58 -13.99 -12.81
C GLN A 308 18.16 -15.45 -12.84
N ASP A 309 17.60 -15.97 -11.74
CA ASP A 309 17.24 -17.37 -11.58
C ASP A 309 15.73 -17.54 -11.41
N TYR A 310 15.20 -18.62 -11.99
CA TYR A 310 13.76 -18.85 -12.02
C TYR A 310 13.20 -19.20 -10.63
N PRO A 311 12.16 -18.48 -10.14
CA PRO A 311 11.61 -18.68 -8.80
C PRO A 311 10.66 -19.89 -8.75
N VAL A 312 11.22 -21.10 -8.76
CA VAL A 312 10.42 -22.34 -8.83
C VAL A 312 9.40 -22.49 -7.69
N MET A 313 9.69 -21.92 -6.52
CA MET A 313 8.78 -21.98 -5.36
C MET A 313 7.50 -21.14 -5.53
N ALA A 314 7.44 -20.25 -6.52
CA ALA A 314 6.22 -19.54 -6.88
C ALA A 314 5.04 -20.48 -7.21
N TRP A 315 5.35 -21.68 -7.69
CA TRP A 315 4.39 -22.71 -8.11
C TRP A 315 3.93 -23.63 -6.97
N GLU A 316 4.40 -23.42 -5.73
CA GLU A 316 3.87 -24.12 -4.55
C GLU A 316 2.62 -23.45 -3.96
N ARG A 317 2.17 -22.35 -4.56
CA ARG A 317 0.92 -21.68 -4.19
C ARG A 317 -0.32 -22.50 -4.56
N GLU A 318 -1.42 -22.12 -3.96
CA GLU A 318 -2.75 -22.65 -4.26
C GLU A 318 -3.55 -21.62 -5.08
N GLY A 319 -4.68 -22.05 -5.64
CA GLY A 319 -5.67 -21.18 -6.26
C GLY A 319 -6.49 -20.43 -5.22
N GLY A 320 -7.73 -20.06 -5.55
CA GLY A 320 -8.57 -19.22 -4.69
C GLY A 320 -9.14 -19.96 -3.48
N ASP A 321 -9.84 -21.08 -3.71
CA ASP A 321 -10.71 -21.64 -2.69
C ASP A 321 -10.96 -23.15 -2.83
N GLN A 322 -10.14 -23.96 -2.15
CA GLN A 322 -10.25 -25.41 -2.22
C GLN A 322 -11.48 -26.00 -1.52
N THR A 323 -12.16 -25.22 -0.67
CA THR A 323 -13.13 -25.72 0.31
C THR A 323 -14.57 -25.34 0.02
N HIS A 324 -14.81 -24.31 -0.80
CA HIS A 324 -16.18 -23.91 -1.12
C HIS A 324 -16.76 -24.77 -2.24
N ASP A 325 -17.88 -25.42 -1.93
CA ASP A 325 -18.64 -26.30 -2.81
C ASP A 325 -19.81 -25.58 -3.51
N ARG A 326 -20.02 -24.30 -3.22
CA ARG A 326 -21.17 -23.49 -3.66
C ARG A 326 -20.92 -22.66 -4.92
N PHE A 327 -19.80 -22.87 -5.59
CA PHE A 327 -19.48 -22.22 -6.87
C PHE A 327 -20.39 -22.75 -7.98
N VAL A 328 -20.90 -21.83 -8.81
CA VAL A 328 -21.89 -22.10 -9.85
C VAL A 328 -21.20 -22.28 -11.20
N HIS A 329 -20.24 -21.42 -11.52
CA HIS A 329 -19.54 -21.38 -12.80
C HIS A 329 -18.10 -21.89 -12.71
N HIS A 330 -17.45 -21.79 -11.54
CA HIS A 330 -16.04 -22.12 -11.38
C HIS A 330 -15.81 -23.38 -10.54
N TYR A 331 -15.93 -24.54 -11.18
CA TYR A 331 -15.62 -25.82 -10.56
C TYR A 331 -14.85 -26.73 -11.51
N ARG A 332 -14.09 -27.67 -10.96
CA ARG A 332 -13.54 -28.80 -11.71
C ARG A 332 -14.32 -30.08 -11.42
N GLU A 333 -14.53 -30.87 -12.46
CA GLU A 333 -15.06 -32.22 -12.33
C GLU A 333 -13.92 -33.23 -12.23
N TYR A 334 -14.04 -34.19 -11.31
CA TYR A 334 -13.08 -35.28 -11.20
C TYR A 334 -13.78 -36.58 -10.81
N THR A 335 -13.29 -37.69 -11.34
CA THR A 335 -13.77 -39.01 -10.94
C THR A 335 -13.06 -39.43 -9.66
N ALA A 336 -13.82 -39.68 -8.59
CA ALA A 336 -13.24 -40.16 -7.35
C ALA A 336 -12.59 -41.54 -7.57
N THR A 337 -11.30 -41.67 -7.27
CA THR A 337 -10.55 -42.91 -7.50
C THR A 337 -10.50 -43.82 -6.26
N ARG A 338 -10.87 -43.30 -5.09
CA ARG A 338 -10.80 -43.95 -3.77
C ARG A 338 -12.00 -43.57 -2.90
N GLY A 339 -12.33 -44.41 -1.92
CA GLY A 339 -13.43 -44.15 -0.96
C GLY A 339 -14.81 -44.62 -1.43
N LYS A 340 -15.85 -44.20 -0.70
CA LYS A 340 -17.25 -44.61 -0.92
C LYS A 340 -17.82 -44.11 -2.26
N ASP A 341 -17.25 -43.05 -2.81
CA ASP A 341 -17.69 -42.44 -4.07
C ASP A 341 -16.84 -42.88 -5.27
N LYS A 342 -16.04 -43.94 -5.14
CA LYS A 342 -15.20 -44.44 -6.22
C LYS A 342 -15.99 -44.64 -7.52
N GLY A 343 -15.55 -44.02 -8.60
CA GLY A 343 -16.19 -44.07 -9.92
C GLY A 343 -17.25 -42.99 -10.15
N LYS A 344 -17.65 -42.21 -9.14
CA LYS A 344 -18.55 -41.06 -9.31
C LYS A 344 -17.78 -39.83 -9.76
N VAL A 345 -18.40 -39.04 -10.63
CA VAL A 345 -17.94 -37.69 -10.98
C VAL A 345 -18.39 -36.74 -9.88
N LEU A 346 -17.43 -36.08 -9.24
CA LEU A 346 -17.63 -35.09 -8.19
C LEU A 346 -17.13 -33.73 -8.66
N ARG A 347 -17.66 -32.66 -8.09
CA ARG A 347 -17.22 -31.28 -8.33
C ARG A 347 -16.34 -30.79 -7.17
N LYS A 348 -15.32 -30.00 -7.50
CA LYS A 348 -14.50 -29.26 -6.51
C LYS A 348 -14.35 -27.81 -6.96
N GLY A 349 -14.66 -26.86 -6.07
CA GLY A 349 -14.85 -25.44 -6.38
C GLY A 349 -13.59 -24.58 -6.60
N ASP A 350 -12.47 -25.17 -7.00
CA ASP A 350 -11.31 -24.40 -7.45
C ASP A 350 -10.61 -25.16 -8.60
N PRO A 351 -10.76 -24.69 -9.85
CA PRO A 351 -10.06 -25.27 -10.99
C PRO A 351 -8.57 -24.90 -11.01
N TRP A 352 -8.19 -23.73 -10.46
CA TRP A 352 -6.83 -23.20 -10.57
C TRP A 352 -5.83 -23.95 -9.73
N THR A 353 -6.17 -24.41 -8.52
CA THR A 353 -5.23 -25.21 -7.70
C THR A 353 -4.70 -26.42 -8.47
N GLN A 354 -5.54 -27.10 -9.25
CA GLN A 354 -5.06 -28.24 -10.03
C GLN A 354 -4.29 -27.79 -11.26
N ALA A 355 -4.78 -26.78 -11.98
CA ALA A 355 -4.08 -26.24 -13.15
C ALA A 355 -2.65 -25.76 -12.81
N ILE A 356 -2.46 -25.08 -11.67
CA ILE A 356 -1.15 -24.66 -11.17
C ILE A 356 -0.24 -25.89 -10.93
N LYS A 357 -0.79 -26.96 -10.33
CA LYS A 357 -0.04 -28.21 -10.10
C LYS A 357 0.32 -28.90 -11.40
N ASP A 358 -0.55 -28.89 -12.39
CA ASP A 358 -0.34 -29.50 -13.69
C ASP A 358 0.76 -28.74 -14.43
N VAL A 359 0.67 -27.41 -14.54
CA VAL A 359 1.74 -26.57 -15.13
C VAL A 359 3.08 -26.78 -14.43
N ARG A 360 3.09 -26.79 -13.09
CA ARG A 360 4.31 -27.05 -12.31
C ARG A 360 4.96 -28.39 -12.67
N ASN A 361 4.18 -29.46 -12.74
CA ASN A 361 4.71 -30.81 -12.91
C ASN A 361 5.01 -31.16 -14.37
N GLU A 362 4.23 -30.62 -15.31
CA GLU A 362 4.28 -30.98 -16.74
C GLU A 362 5.13 -30.01 -17.56
N VAL A 363 5.28 -28.76 -17.12
CA VAL A 363 6.04 -27.72 -17.83
C VAL A 363 7.25 -27.29 -17.01
N ILE A 364 7.03 -26.73 -15.81
CA ILE A 364 8.09 -26.06 -15.04
C ILE A 364 9.20 -27.03 -14.62
N LYS A 365 8.86 -28.19 -14.03
CA LYS A 365 9.88 -29.16 -13.59
C LYS A 365 10.75 -29.69 -14.74
N PRO A 366 10.18 -30.17 -15.87
CA PRO A 366 10.96 -30.56 -17.04
C PRO A 366 11.86 -29.45 -17.57
N GLU A 367 11.32 -28.24 -17.74
CA GLU A 367 12.09 -27.10 -18.24
C GLU A 367 13.18 -26.64 -17.29
N MET A 368 12.96 -26.71 -15.97
CA MET A 368 13.99 -26.41 -14.97
C MET A 368 15.20 -27.35 -15.10
N MET A 369 14.99 -28.63 -15.40
CA MET A 369 16.11 -29.56 -15.60
C MET A 369 16.95 -29.18 -16.83
N VAL A 370 16.31 -28.75 -17.91
CA VAL A 370 16.99 -28.23 -19.11
C VAL A 370 17.73 -26.94 -18.78
N TRP A 371 17.05 -26.01 -18.10
CA TRP A 371 17.58 -24.74 -17.65
C TRP A 371 18.87 -24.93 -16.83
N ILE A 372 18.81 -25.75 -15.77
CA ILE A 372 19.94 -26.00 -14.85
C ILE A 372 21.18 -26.53 -15.59
N GLN A 373 20.99 -27.34 -16.62
CA GLN A 373 22.10 -27.84 -17.45
C GLN A 373 22.70 -26.77 -18.38
N SER A 374 21.90 -25.80 -18.81
CA SER A 374 22.29 -24.71 -19.71
C SER A 374 22.77 -23.44 -18.99
N LEU A 375 22.61 -23.36 -17.67
CA LEU A 375 22.85 -22.16 -16.84
C LEU A 375 24.26 -21.55 -16.96
N ALA A 376 25.30 -22.28 -17.36
CA ALA A 376 26.66 -21.74 -17.32
C ALA A 376 26.89 -20.49 -18.21
N ASN A 377 26.02 -20.16 -19.17
CA ASN A 377 26.27 -19.14 -20.20
C ASN A 377 25.25 -17.99 -20.31
N GLN A 378 24.32 -17.82 -19.35
CA GLN A 378 23.13 -16.97 -19.54
C GLN A 378 22.94 -15.88 -18.47
N MET A 379 23.96 -15.05 -18.24
CA MET A 379 23.75 -13.82 -17.46
C MET A 379 22.93 -12.82 -18.28
N MET A 380 21.93 -12.20 -17.65
CA MET A 380 21.16 -11.14 -18.30
C MET A 380 22.05 -9.89 -18.46
N THR A 381 21.94 -9.25 -19.61
CA THR A 381 22.61 -7.98 -19.91
C THR A 381 21.58 -7.00 -20.48
N PHE A 382 21.83 -5.71 -20.29
CA PHE A 382 20.82 -4.67 -20.48
C PHE A 382 21.33 -3.54 -21.37
N GLY A 383 20.45 -3.03 -22.24
CA GLY A 383 20.79 -1.96 -23.20
C GLY A 383 21.66 -2.44 -24.37
N GLU A 384 22.00 -1.50 -25.25
CA GLU A 384 22.84 -1.76 -26.44
C GLU A 384 24.27 -2.17 -26.04
N ASP A 385 24.79 -1.57 -24.97
CA ASP A 385 26.13 -1.82 -24.44
C ASP A 385 26.26 -3.14 -23.66
N ARG A 386 25.17 -3.91 -23.52
CA ARG A 386 25.11 -5.15 -22.73
C ARG A 386 25.64 -4.95 -21.30
N ALA A 387 25.25 -3.85 -20.67
CA ALA A 387 25.63 -3.53 -19.30
C ALA A 387 25.15 -4.63 -18.34
N SER A 388 25.95 -4.91 -17.29
CA SER A 388 25.51 -5.80 -16.21
C SER A 388 24.55 -5.07 -15.27
N ALA A 389 23.77 -5.82 -14.49
CA ALA A 389 22.93 -5.23 -13.45
C ALA A 389 23.74 -4.45 -12.40
N ALA A 390 24.96 -4.93 -12.08
CA ALA A 390 25.85 -4.26 -11.14
C ALA A 390 26.34 -2.90 -11.69
N ASP A 391 26.67 -2.81 -12.98
CA ASP A 391 27.09 -1.55 -13.61
C ASP A 391 25.94 -0.53 -13.62
N LEU A 392 24.73 -0.98 -13.96
CA LEU A 392 23.54 -0.12 -13.94
C LEU A 392 23.18 0.35 -12.53
N HIS A 393 23.30 -0.53 -11.54
CA HIS A 393 23.11 -0.19 -10.14
C HIS A 393 24.15 0.83 -9.67
N ALA A 394 25.44 0.63 -9.98
CA ALA A 394 26.50 1.57 -9.65
C ALA A 394 26.27 2.95 -10.29
N ALA A 395 25.83 2.99 -11.56
CA ALA A 395 25.46 4.25 -12.22
C ALA A 395 24.28 4.96 -11.52
N ALA A 396 23.31 4.21 -10.99
CA ALA A 396 22.21 4.79 -10.22
C ALA A 396 22.69 5.35 -8.86
N VAL A 397 23.61 4.66 -8.17
CA VAL A 397 24.27 5.18 -6.96
C VAL A 397 24.99 6.51 -7.26
N ASP A 398 25.73 6.57 -8.36
CA ASP A 398 26.44 7.78 -8.79
C ASP A 398 25.46 8.93 -9.11
N ALA A 399 24.31 8.63 -9.71
CA ALA A 399 23.26 9.61 -9.97
C ALA A 399 22.71 10.21 -8.66
N PHE A 400 22.47 9.39 -7.63
CA PHE A 400 22.04 9.85 -6.31
C PHE A 400 23.12 10.69 -5.62
N ALA A 401 24.38 10.25 -5.67
CA ALA A 401 25.50 11.03 -5.15
C ALA A 401 25.64 12.39 -5.86
N LYS A 402 25.40 12.44 -7.17
CA LYS A 402 25.38 13.67 -7.96
C LYS A 402 24.26 14.62 -7.51
N MET A 403 23.04 14.10 -7.29
CA MET A 403 21.92 14.92 -6.81
C MET A 403 22.22 15.57 -5.46
N HIS A 404 22.81 14.83 -4.51
CA HIS A 404 23.15 15.35 -3.18
C HIS A 404 24.26 16.41 -3.20
N ARG A 405 25.02 16.55 -4.30
CA ARG A 405 26.05 17.60 -4.47
C ARG A 405 25.49 18.88 -5.11
N LEU A 406 24.27 18.85 -5.64
CA LEU A 406 23.63 20.04 -6.19
C LEU A 406 23.16 20.96 -5.08
N ALA A 407 23.13 22.27 -5.37
CA ALA A 407 22.65 23.27 -4.43
C ALA A 407 21.15 23.12 -4.16
N LEU A 408 20.73 23.36 -2.91
CA LEU A 408 19.31 23.30 -2.50
C LEU A 408 18.41 24.31 -3.26
N THR A 409 19.00 25.32 -3.90
CA THR A 409 18.30 26.31 -4.73
C THR A 409 17.82 25.75 -6.06
N ASP A 410 18.32 24.60 -6.51
CA ASP A 410 17.97 24.02 -7.82
C ASP A 410 17.44 22.57 -7.72
N PRO A 411 16.25 22.37 -7.12
CA PRO A 411 15.59 21.06 -7.10
C PRO A 411 15.14 20.61 -8.50
N ALA A 412 15.02 21.53 -9.47
CA ALA A 412 14.69 21.19 -10.85
C ALA A 412 15.84 20.42 -11.51
N GLN A 413 17.09 20.79 -11.23
CA GLN A 413 18.26 20.06 -11.69
C GLN A 413 18.38 18.69 -11.01
N GLN A 414 18.07 18.58 -9.70
CA GLN A 414 17.99 17.29 -9.01
C GLN A 414 16.96 16.36 -9.69
N ALA A 415 15.75 16.88 -9.94
CA ALA A 415 14.69 16.15 -10.63
C ALA A 415 15.10 15.73 -12.06
N ALA A 416 15.81 16.59 -12.79
CA ALA A 416 16.29 16.28 -14.13
C ALA A 416 17.33 15.15 -14.13
N VAL A 417 18.29 15.16 -13.19
CA VAL A 417 19.26 14.08 -13.02
C VAL A 417 18.55 12.77 -12.72
N TYR A 418 17.62 12.76 -11.77
CA TYR A 418 16.86 11.56 -11.41
C TYR A 418 16.08 11.00 -12.60
N ARG A 419 15.27 11.84 -13.25
CA ARG A 419 14.43 11.45 -14.38
C ARG A 419 15.27 10.90 -15.51
N GLN A 420 16.35 11.57 -15.90
CA GLN A 420 17.15 11.16 -17.07
C GLN A 420 18.00 9.92 -16.80
N GLN A 421 18.64 9.84 -15.64
CA GLN A 421 19.65 8.80 -15.37
C GLN A 421 19.06 7.53 -14.74
N VAL A 422 17.92 7.64 -14.06
CA VAL A 422 17.27 6.52 -13.37
C VAL A 422 15.92 6.19 -14.02
N GLU A 423 14.92 7.08 -13.93
CA GLU A 423 13.55 6.74 -14.35
C GLU A 423 13.39 6.54 -15.87
N GLN A 424 14.11 7.31 -16.68
CA GLN A 424 14.01 7.31 -18.15
C GLN A 424 15.13 6.54 -18.83
N ASN A 425 16.06 5.99 -18.05
CA ASN A 425 17.14 5.17 -18.58
C ASN A 425 16.59 3.84 -19.13
N PRO A 426 16.68 3.56 -20.44
CA PRO A 426 16.09 2.36 -21.04
C PRO A 426 16.68 1.05 -20.50
N ALA A 427 17.99 1.03 -20.23
CA ALA A 427 18.65 -0.16 -19.69
C ALA A 427 18.20 -0.43 -18.25
N TYR A 428 18.05 0.63 -17.45
CA TYR A 428 17.54 0.54 -16.08
C TYR A 428 16.08 0.10 -16.03
N ARG A 429 15.22 0.62 -16.91
CA ARG A 429 13.83 0.14 -17.07
C ARG A 429 13.78 -1.33 -17.46
N ARG A 430 14.67 -1.78 -18.35
CA ARG A 430 14.71 -3.19 -18.75
C ARG A 430 15.17 -4.10 -17.61
N LEU A 431 16.10 -3.63 -16.77
CA LEU A 431 16.47 -4.29 -15.52
C LEU A 431 15.27 -4.38 -14.56
N LYS A 432 14.54 -3.27 -14.36
CA LYS A 432 13.31 -3.26 -13.57
C LYS A 432 12.28 -4.26 -14.11
N GLN A 433 12.06 -4.32 -15.42
CA GLN A 433 11.15 -5.29 -16.04
C GLN A 433 11.56 -6.75 -15.79
N ALA A 434 12.86 -7.04 -15.67
CA ALA A 434 13.31 -8.39 -15.31
C ALA A 434 12.93 -8.73 -13.86
N PHE A 435 13.04 -7.76 -12.94
CA PHE A 435 12.58 -7.91 -11.56
C PHE A 435 11.05 -8.02 -11.48
N ASP A 436 10.33 -7.19 -12.23
CA ASP A 436 8.87 -7.24 -12.34
C ASP A 436 8.42 -8.62 -12.86
N THR A 437 9.09 -9.16 -13.88
CA THR A 437 8.82 -10.52 -14.40
C THR A 437 9.03 -11.58 -13.32
N TRP A 438 10.12 -11.47 -12.56
CA TRP A 438 10.43 -12.40 -11.47
C TRP A 438 9.34 -12.40 -10.40
N CYS A 439 8.90 -11.21 -9.96
CA CYS A 439 7.82 -11.04 -8.99
C CYS A 439 6.46 -11.50 -9.54
N ALA A 440 6.15 -11.18 -10.81
CA ALA A 440 4.87 -11.50 -11.44
C ALA A 440 4.54 -12.99 -11.44
N ILE A 441 5.54 -13.88 -11.57
CA ILE A 441 5.35 -15.34 -11.54
C ILE A 441 4.65 -15.80 -10.25
N TRP A 442 4.89 -15.13 -9.12
CA TRP A 442 4.29 -15.46 -7.82
C TRP A 442 2.80 -15.12 -7.74
N PHE A 443 2.36 -14.10 -8.48
CA PHE A 443 1.02 -13.55 -8.45
C PHE A 443 0.26 -13.81 -9.75
N TRP A 444 0.72 -14.76 -10.57
CA TRP A 444 0.18 -14.98 -11.90
C TRP A 444 -1.32 -15.37 -11.87
N PRO A 445 -2.18 -14.76 -12.71
CA PRO A 445 -3.60 -15.08 -12.76
C PRO A 445 -3.87 -16.55 -13.10
N GLY A 446 -4.89 -17.14 -12.47
CA GLY A 446 -5.22 -18.56 -12.62
C GLY A 446 -5.86 -18.92 -13.97
N ASP A 447 -6.46 -17.94 -14.62
CA ASP A 447 -7.10 -17.96 -15.93
C ASP A 447 -6.12 -17.76 -17.10
N ALA A 448 -4.92 -17.24 -16.84
CA ALA A 448 -3.88 -16.99 -17.84
C ALA A 448 -2.62 -17.83 -17.63
N LEU A 449 -2.71 -18.98 -16.95
CA LEU A 449 -1.55 -19.82 -16.60
C LEU A 449 -0.75 -20.32 -17.82
N ASP A 450 -1.39 -20.44 -18.98
CA ASP A 450 -0.77 -20.80 -20.26
C ASP A 450 0.18 -19.72 -20.80
N GLN A 451 0.02 -18.48 -20.34
CA GLN A 451 0.85 -17.33 -20.71
C GLN A 451 1.95 -17.03 -19.68
N ALA A 452 2.03 -17.80 -18.58
CA ALA A 452 3.02 -17.59 -17.53
C ALA A 452 4.45 -17.72 -18.06
N PRO A 453 5.40 -16.88 -17.62
CA PRO A 453 6.81 -17.09 -17.89
C PRO A 453 7.23 -18.48 -17.43
N THR A 454 7.96 -19.21 -18.27
CA THR A 454 8.50 -20.54 -17.97
C THR A 454 10.02 -20.46 -17.87
N PRO A 455 10.71 -21.47 -17.30
CA PRO A 455 12.16 -21.45 -17.20
C PRO A 455 12.87 -21.20 -18.53
N LEU A 456 12.33 -21.67 -19.66
CA LEU A 456 12.99 -21.46 -20.96
C LEU A 456 12.79 -20.06 -21.57
N ASN A 457 11.77 -19.31 -21.15
CA ASN A 457 11.45 -18.00 -21.75
C ASN A 457 11.49 -16.82 -20.76
N PHE A 458 11.62 -17.03 -19.44
CA PHE A 458 11.45 -15.93 -18.47
C PHE A 458 12.49 -14.80 -18.60
N GLN A 459 13.68 -15.06 -19.15
CA GLN A 459 14.66 -13.99 -19.43
C GLN A 459 14.22 -13.07 -20.57
N GLN A 460 13.43 -13.60 -21.51
CA GLN A 460 12.91 -12.90 -22.68
C GLN A 460 11.46 -13.34 -22.91
N PRO A 461 10.53 -12.93 -22.03
CA PRO A 461 9.15 -13.37 -22.13
C PRO A 461 8.52 -12.88 -23.43
N PRO A 462 7.55 -13.63 -23.99
CA PRO A 462 6.78 -13.17 -25.15
C PRO A 462 6.10 -11.81 -24.90
N PRO A 463 5.76 -11.04 -25.95
CA PRO A 463 5.11 -9.73 -25.79
C PRO A 463 3.81 -9.78 -24.97
N ASN A 464 2.98 -10.81 -25.19
CA ASN A 464 1.70 -10.99 -24.49
C ASN A 464 1.93 -11.20 -22.98
N THR A 465 2.91 -12.04 -22.64
CA THR A 465 3.35 -12.28 -21.27
C THR A 465 3.90 -11.00 -20.63
N THR A 466 4.69 -10.22 -21.38
CA THR A 466 5.25 -8.95 -20.89
C THR A 466 4.15 -7.93 -20.54
N ALA A 467 3.12 -7.82 -21.38
CA ALA A 467 1.98 -6.93 -21.09
C ALA A 467 1.24 -7.35 -19.80
N LEU A 468 1.12 -8.65 -19.56
CA LEU A 468 0.50 -9.16 -18.33
C LEU A 468 1.42 -8.96 -17.11
N VAL A 469 2.75 -9.09 -17.26
CA VAL A 469 3.72 -8.72 -16.22
C VAL A 469 3.52 -7.26 -15.80
N ASP A 470 3.43 -6.34 -16.75
CA ASP A 470 3.23 -4.91 -16.46
C ASP A 470 1.92 -4.66 -15.70
N GLN A 471 0.83 -5.35 -16.06
CA GLN A 471 -0.45 -5.27 -15.35
C GLN A 471 -0.37 -5.80 -13.92
N ILE A 472 0.29 -6.95 -13.72
CA ILE A 472 0.49 -7.53 -12.39
C ILE A 472 1.37 -6.61 -11.54
N ALA A 473 2.46 -6.08 -12.10
CA ALA A 473 3.35 -5.16 -11.40
C ALA A 473 2.65 -3.88 -10.97
N ALA A 474 1.80 -3.32 -11.83
CA ALA A 474 0.97 -2.16 -11.49
C ALA A 474 -0.06 -2.48 -10.39
N THR A 475 -0.69 -3.67 -10.44
CA THR A 475 -1.71 -4.08 -9.46
C THR A 475 -1.11 -4.40 -8.09
N GLN A 476 0.04 -5.09 -8.07
CA GLN A 476 0.72 -5.50 -6.85
C GLN A 476 1.65 -4.41 -6.30
N HIS A 477 1.88 -3.34 -7.07
CA HIS A 477 2.80 -2.24 -6.76
C HIS A 477 4.20 -2.74 -6.37
N PHE A 478 4.82 -3.61 -7.17
CA PHE A 478 6.13 -4.18 -6.81
C PHE A 478 7.16 -3.10 -6.48
N PHE A 479 7.85 -3.28 -5.36
CA PHE A 479 8.84 -2.35 -4.85
C PHE A 479 10.21 -3.02 -4.71
N HIS A 480 11.11 -2.76 -5.64
CA HIS A 480 12.44 -3.37 -5.68
C HIS A 480 13.45 -2.49 -4.94
N TRP A 481 13.64 -2.76 -3.65
CA TRP A 481 14.43 -1.93 -2.73
C TRP A 481 15.79 -1.46 -3.28
N GLU A 482 16.57 -2.36 -3.90
CA GLU A 482 17.89 -2.02 -4.45
C GLU A 482 17.83 -1.17 -5.73
N LEU A 483 16.71 -1.18 -6.44
CA LEU A 483 16.51 -0.31 -7.61
C LEU A 483 15.89 1.04 -7.23
N GLU A 484 15.01 1.05 -6.23
CA GLU A 484 14.30 2.26 -5.81
C GLU A 484 15.16 3.13 -4.89
N PHE A 485 16.01 2.52 -4.06
CA PHE A 485 16.94 3.19 -3.14
C PHE A 485 18.38 2.68 -3.31
N PRO A 486 19.01 2.88 -4.48
CA PRO A 486 20.34 2.35 -4.77
C PRO A 486 21.43 2.91 -3.83
N ASP A 487 21.26 4.15 -3.33
CA ASP A 487 22.18 4.77 -2.37
C ASP A 487 22.12 4.17 -0.96
N VAL A 488 21.15 3.27 -0.71
CA VAL A 488 21.00 2.52 0.55
C VAL A 488 21.52 1.09 0.41
N PHE A 489 21.49 0.52 -0.80
CA PHE A 489 21.84 -0.89 -1.05
C PHE A 489 22.98 -1.03 -2.04
N HIS A 490 24.21 -0.79 -1.60
CA HIS A 490 25.41 -0.93 -2.43
C HIS A 490 26.52 -1.67 -1.66
N PRO A 491 27.64 -2.08 -2.29
CA PRO A 491 28.67 -2.87 -1.59
C PRO A 491 29.21 -2.25 -0.29
N GLY A 492 29.13 -0.92 -0.14
CA GLY A 492 29.53 -0.19 1.08
C GLY A 492 28.44 -0.06 2.15
N ARG A 493 27.17 -0.32 1.81
CA ARG A 493 26.00 -0.19 2.71
C ARG A 493 24.91 -1.16 2.29
N LYS A 494 24.53 -2.09 3.19
CA LYS A 494 23.61 -3.19 2.89
C LYS A 494 22.16 -2.94 3.30
N GLY A 495 21.78 -1.68 3.54
CA GLY A 495 20.46 -1.34 4.05
C GLY A 495 20.42 -0.06 4.87
N PHE A 496 19.27 0.17 5.50
CA PHE A 496 19.00 1.30 6.38
C PHE A 496 19.68 1.14 7.74
N ASP A 497 20.06 2.26 8.36
CA ASP A 497 20.55 2.27 9.74
C ASP A 497 19.39 2.14 10.74
N ALA A 498 18.21 2.63 10.36
CA ALA A 498 16.99 2.51 11.15
C ALA A 498 15.75 2.30 10.27
N LEU A 499 14.90 1.38 10.69
CA LEU A 499 13.51 1.30 10.26
C LEU A 499 12.63 1.82 11.40
N VAL A 500 11.92 2.91 11.15
CA VAL A 500 10.92 3.48 12.06
C VAL A 500 9.56 3.26 11.42
N GLY A 501 8.62 2.64 12.12
CA GLY A 501 7.32 2.35 11.54
C GLY A 501 6.33 1.93 12.59
N ASN A 502 5.05 2.10 12.30
CA ASN A 502 3.95 1.53 13.05
C ASN A 502 3.31 0.44 12.18
N PRO A 503 3.84 -0.80 12.17
CA PRO A 503 3.33 -1.84 11.29
C PRO A 503 1.87 -2.18 11.66
N PRO A 504 1.04 -2.55 10.67
CA PRO A 504 -0.33 -2.99 10.95
C PRO A 504 -0.34 -4.30 11.72
N TRP A 505 -1.16 -4.38 12.78
CA TRP A 505 -1.32 -5.57 13.62
C TRP A 505 -2.48 -6.47 13.17
N ASP A 506 -2.65 -6.65 11.86
CA ASP A 506 -3.80 -7.37 11.28
C ASP A 506 -3.39 -8.67 10.59
N ILE A 507 -4.24 -9.70 10.71
CA ILE A 507 -4.09 -10.94 9.94
C ILE A 507 -4.74 -10.75 8.56
N LEU A 508 -3.93 -10.78 7.50
CA LEU A 508 -4.40 -10.72 6.12
C LEU A 508 -5.15 -12.02 5.75
N LYS A 509 -6.47 -11.94 5.69
CA LYS A 509 -7.37 -13.02 5.25
C LYS A 509 -8.44 -12.44 4.32
N PRO A 510 -8.93 -13.22 3.35
CA PRO A 510 -10.08 -12.81 2.56
C PRO A 510 -11.30 -12.59 3.46
N LYS A 511 -11.86 -11.40 3.43
CA LYS A 511 -13.12 -11.06 4.12
C LYS A 511 -14.23 -10.86 3.10
N SER A 512 -15.23 -11.73 3.13
CA SER A 512 -16.39 -11.64 2.24
C SER A 512 -17.15 -10.32 2.43
N GLN A 513 -17.21 -9.80 3.65
CA GLN A 513 -17.82 -8.50 3.93
C GLN A 513 -17.10 -7.37 3.20
N GLU A 514 -15.77 -7.37 3.06
CA GLU A 514 -15.05 -6.31 2.36
C GLU A 514 -15.32 -6.35 0.85
N PHE A 515 -15.28 -7.55 0.26
CA PHE A 515 -15.50 -7.74 -1.17
C PHE A 515 -16.95 -7.44 -1.58
N PHE A 516 -17.92 -8.12 -0.96
CA PHE A 516 -19.32 -8.04 -1.39
C PHE A 516 -20.01 -6.73 -1.00
N SER A 517 -19.49 -5.97 -0.03
CA SER A 517 -20.05 -4.64 0.30
C SER A 517 -19.90 -3.63 -0.83
N ASN A 518 -18.92 -3.81 -1.73
CA ASN A 518 -18.75 -2.96 -2.90
C ASN A 518 -19.81 -3.24 -3.98
N ILE A 519 -20.46 -4.40 -3.92
CA ILE A 519 -21.50 -4.82 -4.86
C ILE A 519 -22.89 -4.58 -4.25
N ASP A 520 -23.06 -4.97 -2.99
CA ASP A 520 -24.26 -4.75 -2.19
C ASP A 520 -23.89 -4.03 -0.87
N PRO A 521 -24.14 -2.72 -0.77
CA PRO A 521 -23.85 -1.95 0.44
C PRO A 521 -24.53 -2.48 1.71
N LEU A 522 -25.63 -3.25 1.59
CA LEU A 522 -26.33 -3.85 2.72
C LEU A 522 -25.70 -5.16 3.20
N TYR A 523 -24.69 -5.67 2.49
CA TYR A 523 -24.11 -6.99 2.74
C TYR A 523 -23.60 -7.17 4.18
N ARG A 524 -23.05 -6.12 4.80
CA ARG A 524 -22.60 -6.14 6.21
C ARG A 524 -23.73 -6.36 7.22
N THR A 525 -24.98 -6.15 6.82
CA THR A 525 -26.15 -6.27 7.70
C THR A 525 -26.81 -7.64 7.63
N TYR A 526 -26.33 -8.53 6.75
CA TYR A 526 -26.89 -9.86 6.57
C TYR A 526 -26.42 -10.82 7.65
N THR A 527 -27.31 -11.74 8.04
CA THR A 527 -26.90 -12.89 8.83
C THR A 527 -26.00 -13.79 7.99
N LYS A 528 -25.25 -14.69 8.63
CA LYS A 528 -24.39 -15.64 7.90
C LYS A 528 -25.14 -16.44 6.83
N GLN A 529 -26.38 -16.84 7.10
CA GLN A 529 -27.19 -17.60 6.14
C GLN A 529 -27.67 -16.71 4.98
N ASP A 530 -28.15 -15.51 5.27
CA ASP A 530 -28.60 -14.56 4.25
C ASP A 530 -27.44 -14.13 3.34
N ALA A 531 -26.26 -13.86 3.93
CA ALA A 531 -25.06 -13.50 3.19
C ALA A 531 -24.65 -14.62 2.21
N LEU A 532 -24.69 -15.87 2.65
CA LEU A 532 -24.38 -17.02 1.79
C LEU A 532 -25.42 -17.20 0.68
N ALA A 533 -26.71 -16.99 0.96
CA ALA A 533 -27.75 -17.05 -0.05
C ALA A 533 -27.57 -15.92 -1.09
N GLN A 534 -27.24 -14.72 -0.63
CA GLN A 534 -26.99 -13.58 -1.51
C GLN A 534 -25.73 -13.79 -2.36
N GLN A 535 -24.65 -14.35 -1.81
CA GLN A 535 -23.47 -14.75 -2.59
C GLN A 535 -23.86 -15.72 -3.72
N SER A 536 -24.61 -16.78 -3.40
CA SER A 536 -25.07 -17.74 -4.41
C SER A 536 -25.92 -17.07 -5.49
N ALA A 537 -26.85 -16.19 -5.11
CA ALA A 537 -27.66 -15.44 -6.06
C ALA A 537 -26.81 -14.50 -6.95
N MET A 538 -25.79 -13.85 -6.38
CA MET A 538 -24.85 -13.01 -7.14
C MET A 538 -24.03 -13.84 -8.14
N PHE A 539 -23.55 -15.00 -7.72
CA PHE A 539 -22.80 -15.92 -8.59
C PHE A 539 -23.69 -16.46 -9.71
N GLU A 540 -24.92 -16.87 -9.43
CA GLU A 540 -25.90 -17.26 -10.46
C GLU A 540 -26.20 -16.14 -11.45
N GLY A 541 -26.26 -14.89 -10.98
CA GLY A 541 -26.53 -13.72 -11.81
C GLY A 541 -25.33 -13.26 -12.65
N SER A 542 -24.09 -13.56 -12.24
CA SER A 542 -22.87 -13.13 -12.93
C SER A 542 -21.68 -14.04 -12.66
N ALA A 543 -21.22 -14.74 -13.69
CA ALA A 543 -19.98 -15.51 -13.66
C ALA A 543 -18.75 -14.62 -13.37
N GLN A 544 -18.79 -13.33 -13.74
CA GLN A 544 -17.68 -12.40 -13.48
C GLN A 544 -17.51 -12.14 -11.98
N ILE A 545 -18.60 -11.95 -11.23
CA ILE A 545 -18.54 -11.73 -9.77
C ILE A 545 -17.92 -12.95 -9.08
N GLU A 546 -18.27 -14.14 -9.54
CA GLU A 546 -17.70 -15.39 -9.05
C GLU A 546 -16.20 -15.51 -9.35
N SER A 547 -15.79 -15.16 -10.57
CA SER A 547 -14.38 -15.11 -10.98
C SER A 547 -13.57 -14.09 -10.17
N ASP A 548 -14.12 -12.89 -9.97
CA ASP A 548 -13.48 -11.81 -9.22
C ASP A 548 -13.31 -12.19 -7.74
N TRP A 549 -14.30 -12.87 -7.14
CA TRP A 549 -14.19 -13.40 -5.79
C TRP A 549 -13.11 -14.49 -5.67
N LEU A 550 -13.02 -15.38 -6.66
CA LEU A 550 -11.95 -16.38 -6.70
C LEU A 550 -10.57 -15.74 -6.86
N ALA A 551 -10.43 -14.74 -7.73
CA ALA A 551 -9.20 -13.99 -7.92
C ALA A 551 -8.80 -13.25 -6.62
N TYR A 552 -9.76 -12.61 -5.95
CA TYR A 552 -9.57 -11.99 -4.64
C TYR A 552 -9.00 -12.99 -3.63
N ASN A 553 -9.60 -14.17 -3.50
CA ASN A 553 -9.09 -15.22 -2.60
C ASN A 553 -7.70 -15.73 -3.01
N ALA A 554 -7.47 -15.90 -4.32
CA ALA A 554 -6.21 -16.41 -4.85
C ALA A 554 -5.05 -15.44 -4.59
N ALA A 555 -5.29 -14.13 -4.57
CA ALA A 555 -4.29 -13.13 -4.23
C ALA A 555 -3.72 -13.33 -2.81
N PHE A 556 -4.55 -13.66 -1.81
CA PHE A 556 -4.07 -13.98 -0.47
C PHE A 556 -3.26 -15.27 -0.43
N ARG A 557 -3.63 -16.27 -1.24
CA ARG A 557 -2.86 -17.53 -1.35
C ARG A 557 -1.51 -17.32 -2.01
N ALA A 558 -1.45 -16.48 -3.04
CA ALA A 558 -0.21 -16.05 -3.67
C ALA A 558 0.69 -15.30 -2.67
N LEU A 559 0.15 -14.32 -1.94
CA LEU A 559 0.90 -13.56 -0.93
C LEU A 559 1.36 -14.45 0.24
N SER A 560 0.53 -15.39 0.68
CA SER A 560 0.93 -16.38 1.68
C SER A 560 2.09 -17.25 1.19
N ASN A 561 2.07 -17.68 -0.08
CA ASN A 561 3.17 -18.43 -0.67
C ASN A 561 4.44 -17.59 -0.83
N TRP A 562 4.30 -16.31 -1.19
CA TRP A 562 5.38 -15.33 -1.22
C TRP A 562 6.05 -15.22 0.16
N ASN A 563 5.28 -14.87 1.20
CA ASN A 563 5.81 -14.70 2.56
C ASN A 563 6.50 -15.97 3.09
N LYS A 564 6.05 -17.14 2.67
CA LYS A 564 6.64 -18.42 3.06
C LYS A 564 7.94 -18.74 2.33
N ASN A 565 8.05 -18.44 1.03
CA ASN A 565 9.13 -18.98 0.20
C ASN A 565 10.00 -17.94 -0.51
N ALA A 566 9.65 -16.65 -0.51
CA ALA A 566 10.40 -15.62 -1.26
C ALA A 566 11.83 -15.43 -0.76
N ALA A 567 12.11 -15.68 0.52
CA ALA A 567 13.47 -15.68 1.07
C ALA A 567 14.31 -16.86 0.58
N GLN A 568 13.67 -17.93 0.10
CA GLN A 568 14.33 -19.13 -0.44
C GLN A 568 13.61 -19.59 -1.72
N PRO A 569 13.61 -18.75 -2.76
CA PRO A 569 12.72 -18.90 -3.93
C PRO A 569 13.08 -20.11 -4.80
N PHE A 570 14.21 -20.75 -4.50
CA PHE A 570 14.79 -21.88 -5.20
C PHE A 570 14.66 -23.22 -4.45
N GLY A 571 14.07 -23.22 -3.25
CA GLY A 571 13.70 -24.43 -2.49
C GLY A 571 14.86 -25.15 -1.80
N GLU A 572 15.66 -24.40 -1.02
CA GLU A 572 16.90 -24.87 -0.35
C GLU A 572 16.79 -24.98 1.20
N GLU A 573 15.60 -25.24 1.75
CA GLU A 573 15.38 -25.16 3.20
C GLU A 573 15.71 -26.45 3.96
N ASN A 574 16.40 -26.35 5.09
CA ASN A 574 16.41 -27.31 6.22
C ASN A 574 16.44 -28.82 5.87
N GLY A 575 17.27 -29.21 4.89
CA GLY A 575 17.44 -30.62 4.48
C GLY A 575 16.35 -31.17 3.55
N SER A 576 15.35 -30.37 3.17
CA SER A 576 14.35 -30.70 2.15
C SER A 576 14.60 -29.91 0.88
N GLN A 577 15.16 -30.57 -0.14
CA GLN A 577 15.40 -29.97 -1.44
C GLN A 577 14.17 -30.04 -2.34
N TYR A 578 13.93 -29.01 -3.15
CA TYR A 578 12.92 -29.07 -4.21
C TYR A 578 13.12 -30.30 -5.11
N SER A 579 12.04 -30.99 -5.44
CA SER A 579 12.08 -32.22 -6.24
C SER A 579 11.75 -31.92 -7.70
N PHE A 580 12.78 -31.90 -8.55
CA PHE A 580 12.66 -31.80 -10.01
C PHE A 580 12.26 -33.12 -10.66
N SER A 581 12.79 -34.23 -10.15
CA SER A 581 12.48 -35.57 -10.65
C SER A 581 12.10 -36.54 -9.53
N ARG A 582 11.44 -37.64 -9.91
CA ARG A 582 11.09 -38.74 -8.99
C ARG A 582 12.32 -39.54 -8.53
N SER A 583 13.45 -39.41 -9.23
CA SER A 583 14.69 -40.12 -8.93
C SER A 583 15.52 -39.32 -7.92
N ARG A 584 15.70 -39.87 -6.71
CA ARG A 584 16.49 -39.21 -5.65
C ARG A 584 17.92 -38.87 -6.08
N PRO A 585 18.70 -39.77 -6.71
CA PRO A 585 20.07 -39.45 -7.16
C PRO A 585 20.13 -38.35 -8.21
N GLU A 586 19.18 -38.37 -9.15
CA GLU A 586 19.09 -37.36 -10.20
C GLU A 586 18.72 -35.99 -9.62
N ASN A 587 17.77 -35.95 -8.70
CA ASN A 587 17.39 -34.72 -8.01
C ASN A 587 18.58 -34.11 -7.26
N ALA A 588 19.34 -34.92 -6.52
CA ALA A 588 20.54 -34.47 -5.80
C ALA A 588 21.61 -33.89 -6.75
N ARG A 589 21.78 -34.49 -7.93
CA ARG A 589 22.69 -33.98 -8.97
C ARG A 589 22.27 -32.60 -9.48
N PHE A 590 21.00 -32.43 -9.85
CA PHE A 590 20.48 -31.15 -10.33
C PHE A 590 20.56 -30.05 -9.28
N GLN A 591 20.22 -30.37 -8.03
CA GLN A 591 20.33 -29.45 -6.90
C GLN A 591 21.77 -28.97 -6.70
N THR A 592 22.72 -29.91 -6.64
CA THR A 592 24.15 -29.56 -6.49
C THR A 592 24.64 -28.69 -7.65
N LEU A 593 24.26 -29.02 -8.89
CA LEU A 593 24.64 -28.25 -10.06
C LEU A 593 24.07 -26.83 -10.03
N TRP A 594 22.79 -26.68 -9.69
CA TRP A 594 22.13 -25.37 -9.61
C TRP A 594 22.73 -24.49 -8.52
N GLN A 595 22.94 -25.05 -7.32
CA GLN A 595 23.56 -24.33 -6.20
C GLN A 595 24.98 -23.88 -6.52
N THR A 596 25.79 -24.78 -7.11
CA THR A 596 27.17 -24.47 -7.47
C THR A 596 27.23 -23.34 -8.51
N THR A 597 26.36 -23.41 -9.53
CA THR A 597 26.34 -22.41 -10.60
C THR A 597 25.87 -21.05 -10.10
N ARG A 598 24.84 -20.99 -9.24
CA ARG A 598 24.38 -19.73 -8.64
C ARG A 598 25.45 -19.09 -7.75
N ARG A 599 26.13 -19.88 -6.90
CA ARG A 599 27.25 -19.38 -6.08
C ARG A 599 28.44 -18.85 -6.86
N GLN A 600 28.62 -19.24 -8.13
CA GLN A 600 29.68 -18.71 -8.98
C GLN A 600 29.33 -17.36 -9.63
N ARG A 601 28.04 -16.97 -9.63
CA ARG A 601 27.55 -15.71 -10.20
C ARG A 601 27.41 -14.58 -9.18
N LEU A 602 27.24 -14.95 -7.90
CA LEU A 602 27.26 -14.06 -6.74
C LEU A 602 28.69 -13.70 -6.37
#